data_AF-A0A833N369-F1
#
_entry.id   AF-A0A833N369-F1
#
_cell.length_a   1.000
_cell.length_b   1.000
_cell.length_c   1.000
_cell.angle_alpha   90.00
_cell.angle_beta   90.00
_cell.angle_gamma   90.00
#
_symmetry.space_group_name_H-M   'P 1'
#
loop_
_entity.id
_entity.type
_entity.pdbx_description
1 polymer ?
#
loop_
_entity_poly.entity_id
_entity_poly.type
_entity_poly.pdbx_seq_one_letter_code
_entity_poly.pdbx_strand_id
1 'polypeptide(L)'
;MSAKPAQTVAELADRIAASRAAAPARPERQFRHAVRGEEARQGRRGNGGPDLDEPEPRMLRHGAAEVMRVATAMFGRRWKAELAEALGEHDRQIRRWASGESAPDARARTWLLAEARRHRAELDAAIVALAHLEPIPPAPADPEPEPEPEVTLAPGVDPDDAAWFLAGLARALPPGRPTFVREVLSARRPPRGRHWTAEVRVFDGARHTLDCDRGADLQGNAVGLAWIPGEGITSRQPCILWDDETGWLRGADFVRGSQPRPAPAAPARPDADPRQVDIEDLLADAGLLGN
;
A
#
# COMPACT_ATOMS: atom_id res chain seq x y z
N MET A 1 -14.32 61.09 -32.07
CA MET A 1 -13.65 60.54 -33.27
C MET A 1 -12.58 59.56 -32.81
N SER A 2 -12.82 58.26 -32.96
CA SER A 2 -11.89 57.21 -32.51
C SER A 2 -10.82 57.01 -33.58
N ALA A 3 -9.55 57.18 -33.25
CA ALA A 3 -8.45 56.90 -34.16
C ALA A 3 -8.52 55.41 -34.59
N LYS A 4 -8.30 55.14 -35.88
CA LYS A 4 -8.40 53.78 -36.44
C LYS A 4 -7.30 52.90 -35.82
N PRO A 5 -7.60 51.67 -35.36
CA PRO A 5 -6.64 50.79 -34.69
C PRO A 5 -5.38 50.45 -35.51
N ALA A 6 -5.46 50.50 -36.84
CA ALA A 6 -4.30 50.33 -37.72
C ALA A 6 -3.24 51.44 -37.57
N GLN A 7 -3.68 52.66 -37.26
CA GLN A 7 -2.81 53.82 -37.08
C GLN A 7 -2.01 53.69 -35.77
N THR A 8 -2.63 53.11 -34.74
CA THR A 8 -2.02 52.91 -33.42
C THR A 8 -0.96 51.80 -33.41
N VAL A 9 -1.12 50.77 -34.26
CA VAL A 9 -0.13 49.69 -34.40
C VAL A 9 1.10 50.17 -35.18
N ALA A 10 0.90 50.96 -36.23
CA ALA A 10 2.01 51.57 -36.99
C ALA A 10 2.86 52.49 -36.10
N GLU A 11 2.21 53.36 -35.31
CA GLU A 11 2.90 54.22 -34.33
C GLU A 11 3.67 53.42 -33.28
N LEU A 12 3.14 52.27 -32.84
CA LEU A 12 3.84 51.40 -31.90
C LEU A 12 5.08 50.75 -32.52
N ALA A 13 4.97 50.30 -33.78
CA ALA A 13 6.07 49.70 -34.52
C ALA A 13 7.20 50.73 -34.77
N ASP A 14 6.84 51.95 -35.17
CA ASP A 14 7.80 53.04 -35.40
C ASP A 14 8.53 53.42 -34.11
N ARG A 15 7.82 53.45 -32.97
CA ARG A 15 8.41 53.73 -31.66
C ARG A 15 9.38 52.62 -31.21
N ILE A 16 9.07 51.35 -31.49
CA ILE A 16 9.98 50.22 -31.21
C ILE A 16 11.23 50.29 -32.10
N ALA A 17 11.06 50.61 -33.39
CA ALA A 17 12.18 50.76 -34.33
C ALA A 17 13.11 51.91 -33.91
N ALA A 18 12.55 53.08 -33.55
CA ALA A 18 13.30 54.22 -33.04
C ALA A 18 14.05 53.88 -31.74
N SER A 19 13.41 53.16 -30.80
CA SER A 19 14.06 52.73 -29.56
C SER A 19 15.20 51.75 -29.79
N ARG A 20 15.12 50.90 -30.82
CA ARG A 20 16.22 49.97 -31.17
C ARG A 20 17.36 50.68 -31.88
N ALA A 21 17.06 51.67 -32.73
CA ALA A 21 18.07 52.49 -33.41
C ALA A 21 18.84 53.42 -32.45
N ALA A 22 18.18 53.89 -31.38
CA ALA A 22 18.80 54.76 -30.37
C ALA A 22 19.63 54.01 -29.31
N ALA A 23 19.64 52.67 -29.31
CA ALA A 23 20.41 51.90 -28.35
C ALA A 23 21.90 51.85 -28.79
N PRO A 24 22.84 52.41 -28.02
CA PRO A 24 24.26 52.31 -28.34
C PRO A 24 24.69 50.84 -28.30
N ALA A 25 25.49 50.42 -29.30
CA ALA A 25 26.04 49.07 -29.38
C ALA A 25 26.85 48.77 -28.11
N ARG A 26 26.23 48.08 -27.15
CA ARG A 26 26.91 47.64 -25.95
C ARG A 26 27.88 46.52 -26.36
N PRO A 27 29.16 46.57 -25.95
CA PRO A 27 30.08 45.48 -26.21
C PRO A 27 29.50 44.21 -25.59
N GLU A 28 29.40 43.19 -26.43
CA GLU A 28 28.90 41.86 -26.09
C GLU A 28 29.67 41.36 -24.87
N ARG A 29 28.99 41.29 -23.71
CA ARG A 29 29.58 40.71 -22.50
C ARG A 29 29.80 39.24 -22.79
N GLN A 30 31.01 38.87 -23.20
CA GLN A 30 31.47 37.49 -23.22
C GLN A 30 31.41 36.97 -21.79
N PHE A 31 30.37 36.19 -21.49
CA PHE A 31 30.26 35.43 -20.26
C PHE A 31 31.36 34.35 -20.26
N ARG A 32 32.56 34.70 -19.78
CA ARG A 32 33.72 33.82 -19.61
C ARG A 32 33.56 32.74 -18.51
N HIS A 33 32.35 32.30 -18.22
CA HIS A 33 32.10 31.30 -17.17
C HIS A 33 31.28 30.07 -17.59
N ALA A 34 30.98 29.89 -18.88
CA ALA A 34 30.14 28.76 -19.31
C ALA A 34 30.88 27.46 -19.69
N VAL A 35 32.21 27.36 -19.64
CA VAL A 35 32.93 26.16 -20.17
C VAL A 35 33.85 25.47 -19.15
N ARG A 36 33.59 25.60 -17.84
CA ARG A 36 34.39 24.85 -16.83
C ARG A 36 33.57 24.12 -15.76
N GLY A 37 32.25 24.06 -15.93
CA GLY A 37 31.32 23.51 -14.93
C GLY A 37 30.74 22.13 -15.24
N GLU A 38 30.69 21.71 -16.50
CA GLU A 38 30.08 20.40 -16.86
C GLU A 38 31.03 19.23 -16.66
N GLU A 39 32.31 19.34 -17.04
CA GLU A 39 33.30 18.27 -16.82
C GLU A 39 33.61 18.03 -15.34
N ALA A 40 33.41 19.04 -14.48
CA ALA A 40 33.58 18.90 -13.03
C ALA A 40 32.41 18.18 -12.32
N ARG A 41 31.23 18.09 -12.96
CA ARG A 41 30.05 17.44 -12.37
C ARG A 41 29.98 15.93 -12.64
N GLN A 42 30.60 15.44 -13.71
CA GLN A 42 30.50 14.02 -14.08
C GLN A 42 31.59 13.13 -13.46
N GLY A 43 32.63 13.69 -12.83
CA GLY A 43 33.85 12.93 -12.47
C GLY A 43 34.12 12.63 -10.99
N ARG A 44 33.35 13.16 -10.03
CA ARG A 44 33.60 12.89 -8.59
C ARG A 44 32.38 12.27 -7.90
N ARG A 45 32.22 10.96 -8.08
CA ARG A 45 31.50 10.09 -7.13
C ARG A 45 32.39 9.92 -5.90
N GLY A 46 32.37 10.90 -4.99
CA GLY A 46 33.11 10.89 -3.73
C GLY A 46 32.17 11.26 -2.58
N ASN A 47 32.05 10.33 -1.63
CA ASN A 47 31.18 10.31 -0.44
C ASN A 47 29.68 10.19 -0.75
N GLY A 48 29.09 9.04 -0.41
CA GLY A 48 27.70 8.68 -0.66
C GLY A 48 26.68 9.55 0.07
N GLY A 49 26.52 10.79 -0.38
CA GLY A 49 25.31 11.55 -0.17
C GLY A 49 24.17 10.99 -1.05
N PRO A 50 22.90 11.17 -0.63
CA PRO A 50 21.75 10.76 -1.43
C PRO A 50 21.85 11.37 -2.84
N ASP A 51 21.38 10.63 -3.85
CA ASP A 51 21.36 11.10 -5.23
C ASP A 51 20.70 12.48 -5.28
N LEU A 52 21.46 13.52 -5.65
CA LEU A 52 20.93 14.88 -5.76
C LEU A 52 19.88 15.00 -6.89
N ASP A 53 19.81 14.00 -7.75
CA ASP A 53 18.80 13.85 -8.80
C ASP A 53 17.56 13.07 -8.33
N GLU A 54 17.62 12.45 -7.14
CA GLU A 54 16.46 11.81 -6.53
C GLU A 54 15.65 12.91 -5.83
N PRO A 55 14.44 13.23 -6.31
CA PRO A 55 13.66 14.33 -5.74
C PRO A 55 13.41 14.01 -4.27
N GLU A 56 13.93 14.87 -3.37
CA GLU A 56 13.69 14.72 -1.93
C GLU A 56 12.21 14.42 -1.68
N PRO A 57 11.87 13.39 -0.89
CA PRO A 57 10.50 13.04 -0.62
C PRO A 57 9.82 14.26 0.02
N ARG A 58 9.02 14.96 -0.78
CA ARG A 58 8.27 16.14 -0.32
C ARG A 58 7.28 15.68 0.73
N MET A 59 7.62 15.92 1.99
CA MET A 59 6.73 15.65 3.10
C MET A 59 5.56 16.64 3.04
N LEU A 60 4.47 16.19 2.43
CA LEU A 60 3.22 16.93 2.39
C LEU A 60 2.65 17.02 3.80
N ARG A 61 2.23 18.23 4.19
CA ARG A 61 1.67 18.48 5.53
C ARG A 61 0.32 17.77 5.68
N HIS A 62 0.09 17.27 6.90
CA HIS A 62 -1.14 16.65 7.44
C HIS A 62 -2.34 16.56 6.47
N GLY A 63 -2.51 15.41 5.82
CA GLY A 63 -3.71 15.10 5.04
C GLY A 63 -3.73 15.66 3.61
N ALA A 64 -2.75 16.48 3.20
CA ALA A 64 -2.71 17.06 1.86
C ALA A 64 -2.54 15.97 0.78
N ALA A 65 -1.74 14.94 1.05
CA ALA A 65 -1.54 13.82 0.13
C ALA A 65 -2.86 13.06 -0.12
N GLU A 66 -3.61 12.78 0.95
CA GLU A 66 -4.88 12.08 0.91
C GLU A 66 -5.94 12.92 0.19
N VAL A 67 -6.03 14.22 0.49
CA VAL A 67 -6.92 15.16 -0.20
C VAL A 67 -6.64 15.18 -1.70
N MET A 68 -5.37 15.25 -2.10
CA MET A 68 -5.00 15.23 -3.52
C MET A 68 -5.33 13.90 -4.19
N ARG A 69 -5.11 12.77 -3.51
CA ARG A 69 -5.44 11.44 -4.05
C ARG A 69 -6.93 11.32 -4.31
N VAL A 70 -7.76 11.72 -3.35
CA VAL A 70 -9.22 11.69 -3.46
C VAL A 70 -9.72 12.65 -4.54
N ALA A 71 -9.24 13.90 -4.55
CA ALA A 71 -9.63 14.88 -5.56
C ALA A 71 -9.22 14.45 -6.98
N THR A 72 -8.04 13.85 -7.14
CA THR A 72 -7.59 13.29 -8.43
C THR A 72 -8.51 12.16 -8.89
N ALA A 73 -8.94 11.29 -7.97
CA ALA A 73 -9.86 10.20 -8.30
C ALA A 73 -11.25 10.72 -8.73
N MET A 74 -11.76 11.77 -8.08
CA MET A 74 -13.09 12.33 -8.38
C MET A 74 -13.12 13.19 -9.65
N PHE A 75 -12.14 14.08 -9.80
CA PHE A 75 -12.15 15.13 -10.83
C PHE A 75 -11.13 14.91 -11.95
N GLY A 76 -10.36 13.82 -11.88
CA GLY A 76 -9.36 13.45 -12.88
C GLY A 76 -8.26 14.49 -13.07
N ARG A 77 -7.88 14.73 -14.34
CA ARG A 77 -6.73 15.59 -14.69
C ARG A 77 -6.91 17.06 -14.26
N ARG A 78 -8.15 17.53 -14.13
CA ARG A 78 -8.49 18.93 -13.81
C ARG A 78 -8.74 19.18 -12.33
N TRP A 79 -8.42 18.22 -11.47
CA TRP A 79 -8.83 18.23 -10.06
C TRP A 79 -8.54 19.51 -9.28
N LYS A 80 -7.47 20.25 -9.59
CA LYS A 80 -7.13 21.49 -8.86
C LYS A 80 -8.19 22.57 -9.01
N ALA A 81 -8.65 22.80 -10.25
CA ALA A 81 -9.64 23.84 -10.55
C ALA A 81 -11.03 23.42 -10.02
N GLU A 82 -11.43 22.18 -10.29
CA GLU A 82 -12.72 21.64 -9.84
C GLU A 82 -12.81 21.59 -8.31
N LEU A 83 -11.73 21.21 -7.62
CA LEU A 83 -11.68 21.20 -6.16
C LEU A 83 -11.73 22.62 -5.57
N ALA A 84 -11.04 23.58 -6.19
CA ALA A 84 -11.08 24.98 -5.78
C ALA A 84 -12.52 25.52 -5.86
N GLU A 85 -13.18 25.30 -7.01
CA GLU A 85 -14.56 25.69 -7.24
C GLU A 85 -15.52 25.02 -6.25
N ALA A 86 -15.41 23.70 -6.06
CA ALA A 86 -16.31 22.95 -5.19
C ALA A 86 -16.18 23.29 -3.70
N LEU A 87 -14.98 23.66 -3.23
CA LEU A 87 -14.75 24.09 -1.85
C LEU A 87 -14.99 25.59 -1.62
N GLY A 88 -15.13 26.37 -2.70
CA GLY A 88 -15.10 27.84 -2.64
C GLY A 88 -13.74 28.40 -2.22
N GLU A 89 -12.66 27.66 -2.48
CA GLU A 89 -11.30 28.02 -2.13
C GLU A 89 -10.56 28.65 -3.31
N HIS A 90 -9.55 29.48 -3.04
CA HIS A 90 -8.76 30.07 -4.11
C HIS A 90 -7.77 29.06 -4.69
N ASP A 91 -7.57 29.06 -6.01
CA ASP A 91 -6.59 28.22 -6.75
C ASP A 91 -5.20 28.19 -6.08
N ARG A 92 -4.76 29.35 -5.61
CA ARG A 92 -3.47 29.52 -4.90
C ARG A 92 -3.41 28.65 -3.64
N GLN A 93 -4.49 28.56 -2.89
CA GLN A 93 -4.56 27.74 -1.68
C GLN A 93 -4.43 26.25 -2.01
N ILE A 94 -5.14 25.78 -3.04
CA ILE A 94 -5.00 24.39 -3.53
C ILE A 94 -3.58 24.09 -3.99
N ARG A 95 -2.90 25.04 -4.65
CA ARG A 95 -1.48 24.90 -5.03
C ARG A 95 -0.56 24.81 -3.81
N ARG A 96 -0.83 25.58 -2.75
CA ARG A 96 -0.07 25.51 -1.49
C ARG A 96 -0.28 24.18 -0.76
N TRP A 97 -1.45 23.57 -0.83
CA TRP A 97 -1.66 22.19 -0.36
C TRP A 97 -0.81 21.21 -1.17
N ALA A 98 -0.83 21.36 -2.49
CA ALA A 98 -0.09 20.48 -3.39
C ALA A 98 1.44 20.61 -3.30
N SER A 99 1.95 21.78 -2.90
CA SER A 99 3.38 21.98 -2.64
C SER A 99 3.79 21.62 -1.21
N GLY A 100 2.83 21.33 -0.31
CA GLY A 100 3.10 21.10 1.11
C GLY A 100 3.38 22.39 1.91
N GLU A 101 3.20 23.57 1.31
CA GLU A 101 3.33 24.86 2.00
C GLU A 101 2.24 25.11 3.03
N SER A 102 1.08 24.47 2.88
CA SER A 102 -0.02 24.52 3.86
C SER A 102 -0.80 23.21 3.87
N ALA A 103 -1.54 22.97 4.96
CA ALA A 103 -2.44 21.83 5.07
C ALA A 103 -3.88 22.24 4.71
N PRO A 104 -4.69 21.33 4.14
CA PRO A 104 -6.14 21.51 4.06
C PRO A 104 -6.72 21.66 5.46
N ASP A 105 -7.68 22.56 5.63
CA ASP A 105 -8.35 22.74 6.93
C ASP A 105 -9.34 21.59 7.21
N ALA A 106 -9.89 21.55 8.43
CA ALA A 106 -10.84 20.50 8.82
C ALA A 106 -12.15 20.54 8.01
N ARG A 107 -12.58 21.73 7.59
CA ARG A 107 -13.78 21.95 6.78
C ARG A 107 -13.64 21.28 5.40
N ALA A 108 -12.54 21.56 4.71
CA ALA A 108 -12.24 20.99 3.40
C ALA A 108 -12.11 19.46 3.46
N ARG A 109 -11.42 18.92 4.48
CA ARG A 109 -11.29 17.47 4.66
C ARG A 109 -12.62 16.79 4.91
N THR A 110 -13.44 17.33 5.81
CA THR A 110 -14.77 16.77 6.14
C THR A 110 -15.69 16.82 4.93
N TRP A 111 -15.72 17.95 4.22
CA TRP A 111 -16.51 18.10 3.01
C TRP A 111 -16.07 17.10 1.93
N LEU A 112 -14.76 17.00 1.66
CA LEU A 112 -14.25 16.10 0.62
C LEU A 112 -14.52 14.64 0.94
N LEU A 113 -14.45 14.24 2.22
CA LEU A 113 -14.80 12.88 2.62
C LEU A 113 -16.29 12.58 2.40
N ALA A 114 -17.17 13.52 2.73
CA ALA A 114 -18.60 13.37 2.47
C ALA A 114 -18.89 13.29 0.97
N GLU A 115 -18.24 14.14 0.17
CA GLU A 115 -18.40 14.16 -1.27
C GLU A 115 -17.88 12.89 -1.95
N ALA A 116 -16.71 12.41 -1.55
CA ALA A 116 -16.15 11.16 -2.05
C ALA A 116 -17.06 9.96 -1.77
N ARG A 117 -17.73 9.94 -0.61
CA ARG A 117 -18.72 8.90 -0.29
C ARG A 117 -19.95 8.98 -1.19
N ARG A 118 -20.42 10.19 -1.52
CA ARG A 118 -21.53 10.38 -2.48
C ARG A 118 -21.14 9.89 -3.87
N HIS A 119 -20.00 10.35 -4.39
CA HIS A 119 -19.49 9.92 -5.70
C HIS A 119 -19.29 8.40 -5.78
N ARG A 120 -18.77 7.78 -4.71
CA ARG A 120 -18.65 6.31 -4.67
C ARG A 120 -20.02 5.63 -4.78
N ALA A 121 -21.02 6.08 -4.03
CA ALA A 121 -22.36 5.51 -4.08
C ALA A 121 -23.00 5.66 -5.49
N GLU A 122 -22.78 6.80 -6.16
CA GLU A 122 -23.23 7.03 -7.54
C GLU A 122 -22.52 6.11 -8.53
N LEU A 123 -21.21 5.92 -8.39
CA LEU A 123 -20.43 4.98 -9.22
C LEU A 123 -20.87 3.54 -9.00
N ASP A 124 -21.06 3.11 -7.75
CA ASP A 124 -21.52 1.76 -7.42
C ASP A 124 -22.92 1.51 -8.02
N ALA A 125 -23.83 2.49 -7.94
CA ALA A 125 -25.15 2.40 -8.57
C ALA A 125 -25.06 2.34 -10.11
N ALA A 126 -24.17 3.11 -10.73
CA ALA A 126 -23.94 3.06 -12.17
C ALA A 126 -23.36 1.71 -12.63
N ILE A 127 -22.45 1.12 -11.85
CA ILE A 127 -21.90 -0.22 -12.11
C ILE A 127 -23.01 -1.28 -12.07
N VAL A 128 -23.88 -1.23 -11.07
CA VAL A 128 -25.04 -2.14 -10.99
C VAL A 128 -25.96 -1.95 -12.20
N ALA A 129 -26.26 -0.71 -12.59
CA ALA A 129 -27.07 -0.43 -13.77
C ALA A 129 -26.44 -0.97 -15.06
N LEU A 130 -25.11 -0.84 -15.23
CA LEU A 130 -24.39 -1.40 -16.37
C LEU A 130 -24.41 -2.93 -16.36
N ALA A 131 -24.25 -3.56 -15.20
CA ALA A 131 -24.32 -5.01 -15.05
C ALA A 131 -25.70 -5.59 -15.42
N HIS A 132 -26.77 -4.79 -15.40
CA HIS A 132 -28.07 -5.20 -15.91
C HIS A 132 -28.18 -5.16 -17.44
N LEU A 133 -27.32 -4.41 -18.12
CA LEU A 133 -27.30 -4.33 -19.60
C LEU A 133 -26.53 -5.49 -20.24
N GLU A 134 -25.55 -6.02 -19.52
CA GLU A 134 -24.85 -7.24 -19.90
C GLU A 134 -25.55 -8.42 -19.22
N PRO A 135 -26.30 -9.28 -19.94
CA PRO A 135 -26.79 -10.50 -19.31
C PRO A 135 -25.55 -11.29 -18.87
N ILE A 136 -25.36 -11.40 -17.55
CA ILE A 136 -24.35 -12.29 -16.97
C ILE A 136 -24.60 -13.64 -17.64
N PRO A 137 -23.67 -14.15 -18.47
CA PRO A 137 -23.84 -15.46 -19.07
C PRO A 137 -24.14 -16.40 -17.89
N PRO A 138 -25.18 -17.25 -17.99
CA PRO A 138 -25.56 -18.10 -16.87
C PRO A 138 -24.29 -18.75 -16.37
N ALA A 139 -24.02 -18.61 -15.07
CA ALA A 139 -22.83 -19.19 -14.47
C ALA A 139 -22.70 -20.61 -15.03
N PRO A 140 -21.54 -20.99 -15.60
CA PRO A 140 -21.38 -22.35 -16.06
C PRO A 140 -21.84 -23.24 -14.92
N ALA A 141 -22.79 -24.14 -15.21
CA ALA A 141 -23.39 -25.00 -14.19
C ALA A 141 -22.26 -25.50 -13.29
N ASP A 142 -22.42 -25.32 -11.96
CA ASP A 142 -21.38 -25.68 -11.00
C ASP A 142 -20.82 -27.04 -11.43
N PRO A 143 -19.51 -27.14 -11.72
CA PRO A 143 -18.94 -28.40 -12.13
C PRO A 143 -19.35 -29.41 -11.07
N GLU A 144 -19.98 -30.49 -11.54
CA GLU A 144 -20.40 -31.63 -10.71
C GLU A 144 -19.26 -31.88 -9.72
N PRO A 145 -19.51 -31.82 -8.39
CA PRO A 145 -18.44 -31.68 -7.40
C PRO A 145 -17.39 -32.74 -7.68
N GLU A 146 -16.21 -32.29 -8.13
CA GLU A 146 -15.10 -33.19 -8.37
C GLU A 146 -14.94 -34.00 -7.07
N PRO A 147 -14.90 -35.34 -7.15
CA PRO A 147 -14.80 -36.16 -5.95
C PRO A 147 -13.64 -35.62 -5.12
N GLU A 148 -13.91 -35.37 -3.84
CA GLU A 148 -12.90 -34.82 -2.92
C GLU A 148 -11.58 -35.57 -3.15
N PRO A 149 -10.46 -34.86 -3.38
CA PRO A 149 -9.23 -35.50 -3.78
C PRO A 149 -8.82 -36.51 -2.72
N GLU A 150 -9.02 -37.79 -3.03
CA GLU A 150 -8.68 -38.89 -2.15
C GLU A 150 -7.16 -38.85 -1.95
N VAL A 151 -6.73 -38.79 -0.69
CA VAL A 151 -5.31 -38.78 -0.36
C VAL A 151 -4.72 -40.12 -0.78
N THR A 152 -3.79 -40.10 -1.72
CA THR A 152 -3.14 -41.33 -2.19
C THR A 152 -1.96 -41.70 -1.29
N LEU A 153 -1.66 -43.00 -1.20
CA LEU A 153 -0.51 -43.52 -0.48
C LEU A 153 0.55 -43.98 -1.47
N ALA A 154 1.79 -43.52 -1.31
CA ALA A 154 2.89 -44.02 -2.12
C ALA A 154 3.16 -45.51 -1.85
N PRO A 155 3.73 -46.25 -2.82
CA PRO A 155 4.06 -47.66 -2.62
C PRO A 155 4.97 -47.88 -1.39
N GLY A 156 4.58 -48.80 -0.51
CA GLY A 156 5.35 -49.15 0.69
C GLY A 156 5.04 -48.31 1.93
N VAL A 157 4.12 -47.34 1.85
CA VAL A 157 3.59 -46.65 3.03
C VAL A 157 2.59 -47.56 3.74
N ASP A 158 2.78 -47.75 5.05
CA ASP A 158 1.83 -48.49 5.88
C ASP A 158 0.49 -47.72 5.98
N PRO A 159 -0.64 -48.29 5.54
CA PRO A 159 -1.95 -47.64 5.58
C PRO A 159 -2.38 -47.20 6.98
N ASP A 160 -2.02 -47.96 8.03
CA ASP A 160 -2.43 -47.64 9.40
C ASP A 160 -1.67 -46.41 9.92
N ASP A 161 -0.38 -46.30 9.60
CA ASP A 161 0.43 -45.14 9.94
C ASP A 161 -0.01 -43.89 9.17
N ALA A 162 -0.35 -44.04 7.88
CA ALA A 162 -0.87 -42.95 7.06
C ALA A 162 -2.26 -42.48 7.53
N ALA A 163 -3.18 -43.40 7.83
CA ALA A 163 -4.50 -43.07 8.36
C ALA A 163 -4.38 -42.37 9.72
N TRP A 164 -3.48 -42.84 10.58
CA TRP A 164 -3.20 -42.19 11.87
C TRP A 164 -2.63 -40.77 11.70
N PHE A 165 -1.70 -40.58 10.77
CA PHE A 165 -1.15 -39.28 10.37
C PHE A 165 -2.26 -38.33 9.89
N LEU A 166 -3.09 -38.75 8.93
CA LEU A 166 -4.16 -37.93 8.36
C LEU A 166 -5.22 -37.58 9.42
N ALA A 167 -5.55 -38.49 10.33
CA ALA A 167 -6.45 -38.21 11.44
C ALA A 167 -5.87 -37.17 12.42
N GLY A 168 -4.56 -37.19 12.66
CA GLY A 168 -3.86 -36.17 13.44
C GLY A 168 -3.89 -34.81 12.75
N LEU A 169 -3.62 -34.79 11.45
CA LEU A 169 -3.67 -33.59 10.62
C LEU A 169 -5.09 -33.01 10.55
N ALA A 170 -6.12 -33.82 10.37
CA ALA A 170 -7.50 -33.36 10.34
C ALA A 170 -7.93 -32.65 11.63
N ARG A 171 -7.39 -33.06 12.79
CA ARG A 171 -7.62 -32.39 14.08
C ARG A 171 -6.84 -31.07 14.21
N ALA A 172 -5.74 -30.94 13.49
CA ALA A 172 -4.95 -29.71 13.43
C ALA A 172 -5.65 -28.61 12.63
N LEU A 173 -6.42 -29.02 11.64
CA LEU A 173 -7.11 -28.14 10.71
C LEU A 173 -8.44 -27.67 11.31
N PRO A 174 -8.87 -26.43 11.00
CA PRO A 174 -10.21 -25.97 11.36
C PRO A 174 -11.29 -26.93 10.82
N PRO A 175 -12.38 -27.15 11.58
CA PRO A 175 -13.42 -28.11 11.20
C PRO A 175 -14.04 -27.77 9.85
N GLY A 176 -14.28 -28.78 9.03
CA GLY A 176 -14.87 -28.64 7.69
C GLY A 176 -13.88 -28.27 6.59
N ARG A 177 -12.59 -28.10 6.89
CA ARG A 177 -11.57 -27.82 5.86
C ARG A 177 -10.98 -29.12 5.28
N PRO A 178 -10.85 -29.23 3.95
CA PRO A 178 -10.18 -30.36 3.33
C PRO A 178 -8.67 -30.33 3.65
N THR A 179 -8.02 -31.49 3.66
CA THR A 179 -6.58 -31.55 3.86
C THR A 179 -5.82 -30.92 2.67
N PHE A 180 -4.69 -30.26 2.95
CA PHE A 180 -3.78 -29.77 1.91
C PHE A 180 -2.85 -30.85 1.36
N VAL A 181 -2.88 -32.07 1.93
CA VAL A 181 -2.07 -33.21 1.51
C VAL A 181 -2.77 -33.97 0.39
N ARG A 182 -2.08 -34.19 -0.73
CA ARG A 182 -2.57 -35.01 -1.85
C ARG A 182 -2.04 -36.43 -1.81
N GLU A 183 -0.79 -36.62 -1.38
CA GLU A 183 -0.13 -37.92 -1.37
C GLU A 183 0.73 -38.04 -0.11
N VAL A 184 0.64 -39.17 0.59
CA VAL A 184 1.55 -39.52 1.69
C VAL A 184 2.69 -40.34 1.10
N LEU A 185 3.90 -39.77 1.11
CA LEU A 185 5.11 -40.39 0.56
C LEU A 185 5.82 -41.27 1.59
N SER A 186 5.77 -40.86 2.86
CA SER A 186 6.15 -41.68 4.00
C SER A 186 5.41 -41.20 5.24
N ALA A 187 5.02 -42.13 6.10
CA ALA A 187 4.50 -41.83 7.42
C ALA A 187 5.19 -42.78 8.39
N ARG A 188 5.67 -42.25 9.50
CA ARG A 188 6.29 -43.07 10.54
C ARG A 188 5.61 -42.78 11.87
N ARG A 189 4.86 -43.76 12.36
CA ARG A 189 4.33 -43.68 13.71
C ARG A 189 5.47 -43.91 14.71
N PRO A 190 5.70 -42.98 15.66
CA PRO A 190 6.70 -43.20 16.69
C PRO A 190 6.26 -44.37 17.60
N PRO A 191 7.17 -45.30 17.95
CA PRO A 191 6.82 -46.43 18.84
C PRO A 191 6.41 -45.94 20.23
N ARG A 192 6.99 -44.83 20.71
CA ARG A 192 6.60 -44.07 21.90
C ARG A 192 7.00 -42.61 21.67
N GLY A 193 6.07 -41.67 21.56
CA GLY A 193 6.43 -40.27 21.33
C GLY A 193 5.26 -39.35 20.98
N ARG A 194 5.48 -38.05 21.16
CA ARG A 194 4.54 -36.95 20.81
C ARG A 194 4.74 -36.39 19.40
N HIS A 195 5.90 -36.67 18.82
CA HIS A 195 6.33 -36.17 17.52
C HIS A 195 6.14 -37.25 16.47
N TRP A 196 5.51 -36.89 15.36
CA TRP A 196 5.49 -37.72 14.18
C TRP A 196 5.96 -36.92 12.99
N THR A 197 6.62 -37.62 12.06
CA THR A 197 7.15 -37.05 10.83
C THR A 197 6.52 -37.76 9.64
N ALA A 198 5.99 -37.00 8.70
CA ALA A 198 5.50 -37.52 7.43
C ALA A 198 6.10 -36.71 6.27
N GLU A 199 6.50 -37.41 5.22
CA GLU A 199 6.77 -36.76 3.95
C GLU A 199 5.52 -36.83 3.09
N VAL A 200 5.12 -35.70 2.55
CA VAL A 200 3.87 -35.56 1.81
C VAL A 200 4.05 -34.77 0.54
N ARG A 201 3.18 -34.99 -0.43
CA ARG A 201 2.94 -34.08 -1.55
C ARG A 201 1.70 -33.25 -1.24
N VAL A 202 1.77 -31.94 -1.37
CA VAL A 202 0.64 -31.04 -1.05
C VAL A 202 -0.14 -30.61 -2.30
N PHE A 203 -1.16 -29.76 -2.13
CA PHE A 203 -2.11 -29.33 -3.17
C PHE A 203 -1.45 -28.85 -4.48
N ASP A 204 -0.30 -28.20 -4.41
CA ASP A 204 0.46 -27.68 -5.55
C ASP A 204 1.47 -28.69 -6.16
N GLY A 205 1.51 -29.92 -5.66
CA GLY A 205 2.42 -30.97 -6.12
C GLY A 205 3.82 -30.94 -5.49
N ALA A 206 4.13 -29.99 -4.62
CA ALA A 206 5.43 -29.93 -3.96
C ALA A 206 5.55 -30.95 -2.82
N ARG A 207 6.76 -31.49 -2.63
CA ARG A 207 7.10 -32.43 -1.57
C ARG A 207 7.57 -31.69 -0.32
N HIS A 208 7.08 -32.11 0.85
CA HIS A 208 7.36 -31.48 2.13
C HIS A 208 7.48 -32.49 3.26
N THR A 209 8.30 -32.16 4.25
CA THR A 209 8.41 -32.93 5.50
C THR A 209 7.65 -32.18 6.59
N LEU A 210 6.56 -32.80 7.04
CA LEU A 210 5.77 -32.30 8.16
C LEU A 210 6.26 -32.98 9.43
N ASP A 211 6.69 -32.18 10.42
CA ASP A 211 6.84 -32.63 11.79
C ASP A 211 5.71 -32.04 12.62
N CYS A 212 4.96 -32.92 13.26
CA CYS A 212 3.88 -32.51 14.12
C CYS A 212 4.18 -32.95 15.53
N ASP A 213 4.33 -31.94 16.38
CA ASP A 213 4.27 -32.14 17.82
C ASP A 213 2.81 -32.10 18.25
N ARG A 214 2.34 -33.19 18.85
CA ARG A 214 1.09 -33.21 19.60
C ARG A 214 1.30 -32.51 20.95
N GLY A 215 1.72 -31.24 20.90
CA GLY A 215 2.07 -30.41 22.05
C GLY A 215 1.02 -30.47 23.16
N ALA A 216 1.43 -30.10 24.38
CA ALA A 216 0.78 -30.34 25.67
C ALA A 216 -0.61 -29.72 25.89
N ASP A 217 -1.40 -29.49 24.85
CA ASP A 217 -2.83 -29.26 24.99
C ASP A 217 -3.54 -30.60 25.22
N LEU A 218 -3.72 -30.95 26.50
CA LEU A 218 -4.61 -32.05 26.94
C LEU A 218 -6.08 -31.84 26.49
N GLN A 219 -6.42 -30.72 25.86
CA GLN A 219 -7.75 -30.36 25.38
C GLN A 219 -7.87 -30.39 23.83
N GLY A 220 -6.78 -30.65 23.09
CA GLY A 220 -6.84 -31.03 21.66
C GLY A 220 -7.19 -29.95 20.63
N ASN A 221 -7.00 -28.66 20.93
CA ASN A 221 -7.45 -27.55 20.08
C ASN A 221 -6.38 -26.90 19.20
N ALA A 222 -5.09 -27.23 19.37
CA ALA A 222 -4.04 -26.71 18.51
C ALA A 222 -2.92 -27.72 18.28
N VAL A 223 -2.75 -28.16 17.04
CA VAL A 223 -1.56 -28.91 16.60
C VAL A 223 -0.57 -27.89 16.00
N GLY A 224 0.62 -27.80 16.57
CA GLY A 224 1.71 -27.05 15.97
C GLY A 224 2.30 -27.84 14.81
N LEU A 225 1.95 -27.50 13.57
CA LEU A 225 2.64 -27.98 12.37
C LEU A 225 4.01 -27.30 12.30
N ALA A 226 5.06 -28.01 12.72
CA ALA A 226 6.43 -27.55 12.56
C ALA A 226 6.98 -28.08 11.24
N TRP A 227 7.26 -27.17 10.32
CA TRP A 227 7.86 -27.55 9.04
C TRP A 227 9.36 -27.76 9.21
N ILE A 228 9.84 -28.98 8.94
CA ILE A 228 11.27 -29.28 8.93
C ILE A 228 11.76 -29.12 7.48
N PRO A 229 12.73 -28.22 7.22
CA PRO A 229 13.26 -28.05 5.88
C PRO A 229 13.94 -29.32 5.38
N GLY A 230 13.74 -29.63 4.09
CA GLY A 230 14.72 -30.44 3.35
C GLY A 230 16.04 -29.67 3.30
N GLU A 231 17.15 -30.37 3.54
CA GLU A 231 18.55 -29.90 3.62
C GLU A 231 18.80 -28.43 3.22
N GLY A 232 18.55 -27.50 4.14
CA GLY A 232 18.76 -26.07 3.93
C GLY A 232 18.36 -25.21 5.12
N ILE A 233 19.33 -24.55 5.76
CA ILE A 233 19.15 -23.69 6.93
C ILE A 233 18.72 -22.28 6.48
N THR A 234 17.52 -22.12 5.91
CA THR A 234 16.94 -20.78 5.70
C THR A 234 15.58 -20.69 6.40
N SER A 235 15.46 -19.73 7.30
CA SER A 235 14.35 -19.49 8.24
C SER A 235 13.09 -18.91 7.58
N ARG A 236 12.90 -19.15 6.28
CA ARG A 236 11.75 -18.70 5.49
C ARG A 236 10.87 -19.90 5.18
N GLN A 237 9.76 -20.02 5.88
CA GLN A 237 8.82 -21.12 5.68
C GLN A 237 7.65 -20.63 4.84
N PRO A 238 7.34 -21.23 3.67
CA PRO A 238 6.11 -20.90 2.98
C PRO A 238 4.95 -21.28 3.89
N CYS A 239 4.13 -20.32 4.29
CA CYS A 239 2.92 -20.63 5.04
C CYS A 239 1.87 -21.19 4.08
N ILE A 240 1.30 -22.35 4.41
CA ILE A 240 0.12 -22.85 3.70
C ILE A 240 -1.10 -22.27 4.42
N LEU A 241 -1.88 -21.50 3.69
CA LEU A 241 -3.06 -20.78 4.19
C LEU A 241 -4.30 -21.31 3.49
N TRP A 242 -5.42 -21.34 4.20
CA TRP A 242 -6.72 -21.62 3.62
C TRP A 242 -7.48 -20.32 3.43
N ASP A 243 -7.97 -20.11 2.21
CA ASP A 243 -8.84 -19.02 1.79
C ASP A 243 -10.19 -19.62 1.35
N ASP A 244 -11.30 -19.06 1.80
CA ASP A 244 -12.62 -19.67 1.56
C ASP A 244 -13.09 -19.52 0.10
N GLU A 245 -12.53 -18.59 -0.67
CA GLU A 245 -12.87 -18.37 -2.08
C GLU A 245 -11.97 -19.18 -3.02
N THR A 246 -10.69 -19.34 -2.67
CA THR A 246 -9.65 -19.89 -3.56
C THR A 246 -9.03 -21.19 -3.07
N GLY A 247 -9.36 -21.63 -1.86
CA GLY A 247 -8.87 -22.87 -1.24
C GLY A 247 -7.48 -22.73 -0.62
N TRP A 248 -6.65 -23.77 -0.75
CA TRP A 248 -5.28 -23.75 -0.21
C TRP A 248 -4.36 -22.85 -1.06
N LEU A 249 -3.71 -21.89 -0.40
CA LEU A 249 -2.75 -20.95 -0.99
C LEU A 249 -1.39 -21.04 -0.29
N ARG A 250 -0.32 -20.69 -1.01
CA ARG A 250 0.96 -20.35 -0.39
C ARG A 250 0.94 -18.87 0.00
N GLY A 251 1.01 -18.58 1.29
CA GLY A 251 1.29 -17.24 1.77
C GLY A 251 2.78 -16.91 1.68
N ALA A 252 3.09 -15.62 1.87
CA ALA A 252 4.47 -15.14 1.93
C ALA A 252 5.26 -15.86 3.04
N ASP A 253 6.55 -16.06 2.81
CA ASP A 253 7.44 -16.74 3.76
C ASP A 253 7.22 -16.22 5.19
N PHE A 254 6.73 -17.10 6.07
CA PHE A 254 6.67 -16.82 7.50
C PHE A 254 8.11 -16.82 8.01
N VAL A 255 8.64 -15.62 8.24
CA VAL A 255 9.83 -15.46 9.06
C VAL A 255 9.35 -15.59 10.50
N ARG A 256 9.82 -16.61 11.24
CA ARG A 256 9.78 -16.59 12.71
C ARG A 256 10.69 -15.47 13.22
N GLY A 257 10.30 -14.22 12.99
CA GLY A 257 10.77 -13.08 13.75
C GLY A 257 9.92 -13.01 15.00
N SER A 258 10.54 -12.70 16.14
CA SER A 258 9.83 -12.28 17.34
C SER A 258 8.78 -11.24 16.91
N GLN A 259 7.48 -11.56 17.05
CA GLN A 259 6.47 -10.51 16.92
C GLN A 259 6.89 -9.37 17.83
N PRO A 260 6.92 -8.10 17.35
CA PRO A 260 7.15 -6.98 18.25
C PRO A 260 6.09 -7.09 19.34
N ARG A 261 6.55 -7.26 20.58
CA ARG A 261 5.68 -7.27 21.76
C ARG A 261 4.79 -6.04 21.62
N PRO A 262 3.45 -6.16 21.65
CA PRO A 262 2.59 -4.99 21.57
C PRO A 262 3.08 -4.01 22.63
N ALA A 263 3.43 -2.80 22.19
CA ALA A 263 3.89 -1.77 23.10
C ALA A 263 2.81 -1.65 24.20
N PRO A 264 3.19 -1.67 25.49
CA PRO A 264 2.22 -1.46 26.55
C PRO A 264 1.45 -0.18 26.21
N ALA A 265 0.11 -0.24 26.32
CA ALA A 265 -0.73 0.91 26.07
C ALA A 265 -0.12 2.12 26.80
N ALA A 266 0.09 3.22 26.06
CA ALA A 266 0.64 4.43 26.65
C ALA A 266 -0.21 4.78 27.88
N PRO A 267 0.41 5.05 29.05
CA PRO A 267 -0.35 5.38 30.25
C PRO A 267 -1.29 6.54 29.92
N ALA A 268 -2.55 6.42 30.35
CA ALA A 268 -3.52 7.50 30.20
C ALA A 268 -2.89 8.79 30.72
N ARG A 269 -2.95 9.86 29.92
CA ARG A 269 -2.47 11.18 30.36
C ARG A 269 -3.22 11.52 31.65
N PRO A 270 -2.52 11.90 32.74
CA PRO A 270 -3.19 12.37 33.95
C PRO A 270 -4.06 13.58 33.59
N ASP A 271 -5.23 13.68 34.23
CA ASP A 271 -6.13 14.82 34.07
C ASP A 271 -5.34 16.11 34.34
N ALA A 272 -5.45 17.07 33.41
CA ALA A 272 -4.73 18.34 33.49
C ALA A 272 -5.08 19.06 34.80
N ASP A 273 -4.06 19.51 35.54
CA ASP A 273 -4.25 20.30 36.75
C ASP A 273 -4.99 21.59 36.37
N PRO A 274 -6.16 21.89 36.96
CA PRO A 274 -6.94 23.09 36.62
C PRO A 274 -6.21 24.41 36.94
N ARG A 275 -5.04 24.36 37.58
CA ARG A 275 -4.17 25.52 37.81
C ARG A 275 -3.05 25.68 36.79
N GLN A 276 -2.78 24.68 35.96
CA GLN A 276 -1.85 24.84 34.84
C GLN A 276 -2.56 25.58 33.72
N VAL A 277 -2.31 26.88 33.63
CA VAL A 277 -2.72 27.67 32.47
C VAL A 277 -1.78 27.28 31.34
N ASP A 278 -2.36 26.75 30.26
CA ASP A 278 -1.59 26.43 29.06
C ASP A 278 -1.03 27.73 28.49
N ILE A 279 0.30 27.85 28.54
CA ILE A 279 1.01 29.05 28.10
C ILE A 279 0.77 29.27 26.60
N GLU A 280 0.52 28.21 25.83
CA GLU A 280 0.19 28.32 24.40
C GLU A 280 -1.17 28.96 24.18
N ASP A 281 -2.20 28.61 24.96
CA ASP A 281 -3.52 29.25 24.90
C ASP A 281 -3.45 30.72 25.33
N LEU A 282 -2.68 31.02 26.38
CA LEU A 282 -2.47 32.39 26.87
C LEU A 282 -1.75 33.28 25.84
N LEU A 283 -0.81 32.69 25.08
CA LEU A 283 -0.07 33.39 24.02
C LEU A 283 -0.88 33.50 22.71
N ALA A 284 -1.78 32.55 22.46
CA ALA A 284 -2.73 32.60 21.35
C ALA A 284 -3.78 33.69 21.57
N ASP A 285 -4.39 33.77 22.76
CA ASP A 285 -5.36 34.81 23.11
C ASP A 285 -4.76 36.21 23.11
N ALA A 286 -3.47 36.34 23.42
CA ALA A 286 -2.74 37.60 23.36
C ALA A 286 -2.36 38.02 21.92
N GLY A 287 -2.64 37.20 20.91
CA GLY A 287 -2.25 37.45 19.51
C GLY A 287 -0.73 37.48 19.29
N LEU A 288 0.03 36.88 20.21
CA LEU A 288 1.50 36.84 20.19
C LEU A 288 2.04 35.64 19.42
N LEU A 289 1.21 34.61 19.27
CA LEU A 289 1.46 33.57 18.28
C LEU A 289 0.97 34.08 16.93
N GLY A 290 1.91 34.57 16.13
CA GLY A 290 1.63 35.03 14.77
C GLY A 290 0.96 33.93 13.95
N ASN A 291 -0.10 34.31 13.22
CA ASN A 291 -0.88 33.43 12.34
C ASN A 291 -0.02 32.58 11.40
#